data_AF-A0A508BFU2-F1
#
_entry.id   AF-A0A508BFU2-F1
#
_cell.length_a   1.000
_cell.length_b   1.000
_cell.length_c   1.000
_cell.angle_alpha   90.00
_cell.angle_beta   90.00
_cell.angle_gamma   90.00
#
_symmetry.space_group_name_H-M   'P 1'
#
loop_
_entity.id
_entity.type
_entity.pdbx_description
1 polymer ?
#
loop_
_entity_poly.entity_id
_entity_poly.type
_entity_poly.pdbx_seq_one_letter_code
_entity_poly.pdbx_strand_id
1 'polypeptide(L)'
;MNVSQARSRRLHRVVALGATLMLAAGMSACSALKSESSSDASAPHTIAPGKTLTVSTSFYPIQYLAESIGGKLVKVSTVTPSNVEPHDFELSGKETAELGKADLIAYVPGFQPSLDKAVKEVGSGPTVVDLSKPANLVHHEGVEEEHEHGEEASDGASASAATAQASEAEHDEHGHDEHAEGGEGHDGDLDPHFWLDPDRMIKVAEALETSFAKIDPANANDYKAGLDKLKTALTGVDNQYKQGFTSCQHKTFITSHAAFGYMAERYGLTQASISGIDPETEPSPAEMANIKSVVEKTGVKTIFTEELVSDAPAKAIAAETGAETSVLSPLESKPERGDYTDAMTTNLERLKSAMVCK
;
A
#
# COMPACT_ATOMS: atom_id res chain seq x y z
N MET A 1 -56.47 80.47 -41.08
CA MET A 1 -57.61 79.56 -41.35
C MET A 1 -57.28 78.25 -40.66
N ASN A 2 -58.00 77.67 -39.69
CA ASN A 2 -59.19 77.97 -38.89
C ASN A 2 -58.89 77.35 -37.50
N VAL A 3 -58.87 78.09 -36.39
CA VAL A 3 -59.98 78.49 -35.49
C VAL A 3 -60.20 77.50 -34.32
N SER A 4 -60.04 78.06 -33.10
CA SER A 4 -60.74 77.77 -31.83
C SER A 4 -60.50 76.42 -31.13
N GLN A 5 -60.48 76.33 -29.79
CA GLN A 5 -61.09 77.20 -28.78
C GLN A 5 -60.45 76.97 -27.40
N ALA A 6 -60.25 78.05 -26.67
CA ALA A 6 -59.94 78.07 -25.24
C ALA A 6 -61.21 78.34 -24.42
N ARG A 7 -61.28 77.75 -23.21
CA ARG A 7 -62.05 78.11 -21.97
C ARG A 7 -62.45 76.79 -21.25
N SER A 8 -62.49 76.63 -19.93
CA SER A 8 -62.45 77.53 -18.77
C SER A 8 -62.69 76.70 -17.47
N ARG A 9 -62.24 77.23 -16.31
CA ARG A 9 -62.66 76.95 -14.90
C ARG A 9 -62.14 75.66 -14.23
N ARG A 10 -61.19 75.73 -13.28
CA ARG A 10 -61.26 76.09 -11.83
C ARG A 10 -62.01 75.09 -10.93
N LEU A 11 -61.26 74.41 -10.05
CA LEU A 11 -61.54 74.04 -8.63
C LEU A 11 -60.14 73.65 -8.07
N HIS A 12 -59.38 74.37 -7.23
CA HIS A 12 -59.51 74.95 -5.88
C HIS A 12 -59.68 73.96 -4.70
N ARG A 13 -58.64 73.97 -3.84
CA ARG A 13 -58.53 73.58 -2.40
C ARG A 13 -58.18 72.10 -2.16
N VAL A 14 -57.25 71.72 -1.28
CA VAL A 14 -56.98 72.11 0.12
C VAL A 14 -55.48 71.83 0.43
N VAL A 15 -54.67 72.84 0.78
CA VAL A 15 -54.10 73.19 2.12
C VAL A 15 -53.06 72.20 2.69
N ALA A 16 -51.87 72.75 2.92
CA ALA A 16 -50.72 72.19 3.61
C ALA A 16 -50.90 72.14 5.14
N LEU A 17 -50.10 71.31 5.81
CA LEU A 17 -49.56 71.36 7.19
C LEU A 17 -49.25 69.89 7.56
N GLY A 18 -48.15 69.47 8.16
CA GLY A 18 -47.06 70.11 8.87
C GLY A 18 -46.53 69.11 9.92
N ALA A 19 -45.29 69.31 10.36
CA ALA A 19 -44.74 68.92 11.67
C ALA A 19 -44.29 67.45 11.93
N THR A 20 -42.96 67.28 11.88
CA THR A 20 -42.03 66.83 12.96
C THR A 20 -42.22 65.51 13.74
N LEU A 21 -41.15 64.70 13.64
CA LEU A 21 -40.31 64.13 14.72
C LEU A 21 -40.92 63.07 15.67
N MET A 22 -40.36 61.85 15.66
CA MET A 22 -40.00 61.07 16.87
C MET A 22 -39.18 59.81 16.50
N LEU A 23 -38.38 59.41 17.48
CA LEU A 23 -37.22 58.52 17.47
C LEU A 23 -37.56 57.01 17.54
N ALA A 24 -36.62 56.21 17.04
CA ALA A 24 -36.12 54.92 17.55
C ALA A 24 -36.67 53.56 17.07
N ALA A 25 -35.67 52.68 16.88
CA ALA A 25 -35.63 51.21 16.81
C ALA A 25 -35.88 50.51 15.45
N GLY A 26 -34.78 50.02 14.87
CA GLY A 26 -34.77 48.99 13.83
C GLY A 26 -33.35 48.45 13.64
N MET A 27 -33.02 47.34 14.30
CA MET A 27 -31.82 46.54 14.03
C MET A 27 -31.91 45.93 12.63
N SER A 28 -30.89 46.11 11.77
CA SER A 28 -30.44 45.07 10.83
C SER A 28 -29.18 45.46 10.04
N ALA A 29 -28.25 44.51 9.96
CA ALA A 29 -27.30 44.24 8.87
C ALA A 29 -26.08 45.16 8.58
N CYS A 30 -24.92 44.64 9.01
CA CYS A 30 -23.71 44.30 8.24
C CYS A 30 -23.11 45.23 7.14
N SER A 31 -21.89 45.70 7.41
CA SER A 31 -20.71 45.59 6.53
C SER A 31 -19.46 45.99 7.33
N ALA A 32 -18.67 45.04 7.86
CA ALA A 32 -17.64 44.24 7.17
C ALA A 32 -16.44 45.07 6.69
N LEU A 33 -15.56 45.43 7.63
CA LEU A 33 -14.14 45.68 7.38
C LEU A 33 -13.36 45.25 8.63
N LYS A 34 -12.86 44.01 8.64
CA LYS A 34 -11.77 43.64 9.54
C LYS A 34 -10.83 42.70 8.79
N SER A 35 -9.61 43.21 8.63
CA SER A 35 -8.45 42.50 8.13
C SER A 35 -8.16 41.33 9.08
N GLU A 36 -8.16 40.11 8.55
CA GLU A 36 -7.52 38.97 9.18
C GLU A 36 -6.39 38.51 8.27
N SER A 37 -5.21 38.44 8.91
CA SER A 37 -3.99 37.89 8.39
C SER A 37 -4.20 36.39 8.17
N SER A 38 -4.39 35.97 6.93
CA SER A 38 -4.44 34.55 6.57
C SER A 38 -3.02 34.00 6.50
N SER A 39 -2.64 33.25 7.54
CA SER A 39 -1.66 32.18 7.40
C SER A 39 -2.24 31.17 6.40
N ASP A 40 -1.61 31.06 5.22
CA ASP A 40 -1.88 30.00 4.25
C ASP A 40 -1.51 28.64 4.86
N ALA A 41 -2.46 28.07 5.61
CA ALA A 41 -2.61 26.63 5.67
C ALA A 41 -3.65 26.31 4.60
N SER A 42 -3.19 25.82 3.44
CA SER A 42 -4.07 25.35 2.37
C SER A 42 -5.15 24.46 2.99
N ALA A 43 -6.42 24.89 2.88
CA ALA A 43 -7.53 24.10 3.37
C ALA A 43 -7.42 22.68 2.79
N PRO A 44 -7.59 21.62 3.60
CA PRO A 44 -7.50 20.25 3.10
C PRO A 44 -8.48 20.06 1.93
N HIS A 45 -8.04 19.35 0.89
CA HIS A 45 -8.88 19.00 -0.25
C HIS A 45 -10.09 18.20 0.26
N THR A 46 -11.29 18.79 0.21
CA THR A 46 -12.55 18.13 0.59
C THR A 46 -13.50 18.08 -0.59
N ILE A 47 -14.20 16.97 -0.76
CA ILE A 47 -15.25 16.87 -1.78
C ILE A 47 -16.55 17.54 -1.30
N ALA A 48 -17.38 18.00 -2.25
CA ALA A 48 -18.67 18.60 -1.92
C ALA A 48 -19.64 17.55 -1.36
N PRO A 49 -20.50 17.90 -0.36
CA PRO A 49 -21.50 16.99 0.17
C PRO A 49 -22.38 16.35 -0.91
N GLY A 50 -22.61 15.05 -0.80
CA GLY A 50 -23.40 14.27 -1.76
C GLY A 50 -22.64 13.87 -3.04
N LYS A 51 -21.35 14.19 -3.15
CA LYS A 51 -20.46 13.59 -4.17
C LYS A 51 -19.90 12.27 -3.68
N THR A 52 -19.61 11.38 -4.62
CA THR A 52 -18.92 10.11 -4.38
C THR A 52 -17.42 10.38 -4.38
N LEU A 53 -16.71 9.90 -3.36
CA LEU A 53 -15.25 9.99 -3.28
C LEU A 53 -14.62 9.06 -4.33
N THR A 54 -13.78 9.60 -5.21
CA THR A 54 -13.05 8.79 -6.20
C THR A 54 -11.69 8.37 -5.66
N VAL A 55 -11.45 7.06 -5.62
CA VAL A 55 -10.26 6.46 -5.00
C VAL A 55 -9.53 5.63 -6.04
N SER A 56 -8.29 5.98 -6.34
CA SER A 56 -7.38 5.14 -7.11
C SER A 56 -6.49 4.35 -6.14
N THR A 57 -6.44 3.05 -6.33
CA THR A 57 -5.64 2.11 -5.53
C THR A 57 -4.60 1.44 -6.41
N SER A 58 -3.48 1.02 -5.84
CA SER A 58 -2.43 0.33 -6.60
C SER A 58 -2.90 -1.02 -7.15
N PHE A 59 -3.35 -1.93 -6.27
CA PHE A 59 -3.72 -3.31 -6.62
C PHE A 59 -4.79 -3.86 -5.65
N TYR A 60 -5.14 -5.14 -5.81
CA TYR A 60 -6.37 -5.72 -5.26
C TYR A 60 -6.55 -5.60 -3.73
N PRO A 61 -5.58 -5.89 -2.85
CA PRO A 61 -5.77 -5.78 -1.40
C PRO A 61 -6.17 -4.38 -0.96
N ILE A 62 -5.59 -3.34 -1.57
CA ILE A 62 -5.90 -1.95 -1.24
C ILE A 62 -7.26 -1.56 -1.84
N GLN A 63 -7.59 -2.06 -3.03
CA GLN A 63 -8.95 -1.95 -3.58
C GLN A 63 -9.98 -2.55 -2.61
N TYR A 64 -9.74 -3.76 -2.09
CA TYR A 64 -10.62 -4.44 -1.15
C TYR A 64 -10.83 -3.63 0.13
N LEU A 65 -9.77 -3.04 0.69
CA LEU A 65 -9.86 -2.14 1.85
C LEU A 65 -10.74 -0.92 1.53
N ALA A 66 -10.46 -0.22 0.42
CA ALA A 66 -11.18 0.97 0.01
C ALA A 66 -12.69 0.69 -0.20
N GLU A 67 -13.02 -0.38 -0.92
CA GLU A 67 -14.41 -0.80 -1.18
C GLU A 67 -15.13 -1.20 0.10
N SER A 68 -14.44 -1.91 1.02
CA SER A 68 -15.03 -2.37 2.29
C SER A 68 -15.32 -1.23 3.26
N ILE A 69 -14.46 -0.20 3.29
CA ILE A 69 -14.64 0.99 4.12
C ILE A 69 -15.71 1.91 3.53
N GLY A 70 -15.62 2.19 2.23
CA GLY A 70 -16.44 3.22 1.58
C GLY A 70 -17.77 2.73 1.03
N GLY A 71 -17.90 1.46 0.67
CA GLY A 71 -19.10 0.90 0.04
C GLY A 71 -19.58 1.75 -1.14
N LYS A 72 -20.83 2.23 -1.08
CA LYS A 72 -21.44 3.04 -2.15
C LYS A 72 -21.02 4.51 -2.14
N LEU A 73 -20.31 4.96 -1.11
CA LEU A 73 -19.84 6.34 -0.96
C LEU A 73 -18.54 6.59 -1.72
N VAL A 74 -17.84 5.52 -2.09
CA VAL A 74 -16.62 5.56 -2.88
C VAL A 74 -16.85 4.98 -4.27
N LYS A 75 -16.08 5.48 -5.23
CA LYS A 75 -15.87 4.85 -6.52
C LYS A 75 -14.40 4.49 -6.60
N VAL A 76 -14.10 3.19 -6.49
CA VAL A 76 -12.73 2.69 -6.47
C VAL A 76 -12.31 2.25 -7.87
N SER A 77 -11.11 2.63 -8.27
CA SER A 77 -10.36 2.06 -9.40
C SER A 77 -9.04 1.48 -8.90
N THR A 78 -8.61 0.38 -9.49
CA THR A 78 -7.29 -0.21 -9.28
C THR A 78 -6.41 0.06 -10.48
N VAL A 79 -5.14 0.38 -10.24
CA VAL A 79 -4.14 0.61 -11.29
C VAL A 79 -3.78 -0.72 -11.93
N THR A 80 -3.48 -1.75 -11.13
CA THR A 80 -3.25 -3.10 -11.63
C THR A 80 -4.58 -3.80 -11.93
N PRO A 81 -4.82 -4.24 -13.18
CA PRO A 81 -6.01 -5.01 -13.53
C PRO A 81 -6.02 -6.39 -12.85
N SER A 82 -7.18 -7.02 -12.77
CA SER A 82 -7.26 -8.41 -12.31
C SER A 82 -6.51 -9.34 -13.26
N ASN A 83 -5.86 -10.35 -12.68
CA ASN A 83 -5.02 -11.36 -13.33
C ASN A 83 -3.78 -10.78 -14.03
N VAL A 84 -3.25 -9.69 -13.49
CA VAL A 84 -1.99 -9.08 -13.92
C VAL A 84 -1.08 -8.96 -12.70
N GLU A 85 0.17 -9.33 -12.90
CA GLU A 85 1.25 -9.25 -11.91
C GLU A 85 1.50 -7.78 -11.51
N PRO A 86 1.27 -7.36 -10.25
CA PRO A 86 1.45 -5.98 -9.84
C PRO A 86 2.90 -5.51 -9.74
N HIS A 87 3.88 -6.36 -9.38
CA HIS A 87 5.26 -5.94 -9.06
C HIS A 87 5.89 -5.17 -10.24
N ASP A 88 5.73 -5.70 -11.46
CA ASP A 88 6.26 -5.13 -12.71
C ASP A 88 5.21 -4.38 -13.55
N PHE A 89 4.05 -4.05 -12.97
CA PHE A 89 2.99 -3.42 -13.74
C PHE A 89 3.38 -2.01 -14.23
N GLU A 90 3.34 -1.81 -15.54
CA GLU A 90 3.64 -0.54 -16.19
C GLU A 90 2.39 0.25 -16.55
N LEU A 91 2.28 1.49 -16.02
CA LEU A 91 1.18 2.39 -16.34
C LEU A 91 1.38 3.03 -17.72
N SER A 92 0.33 3.02 -18.52
CA SER A 92 0.24 3.85 -19.72
C SER A 92 0.01 5.32 -19.36
N GLY A 93 0.39 6.24 -20.25
CA GLY A 93 0.12 7.67 -20.06
C GLY A 93 -1.37 8.01 -19.92
N LYS A 94 -2.27 7.15 -20.42
CA LYS A 94 -3.72 7.28 -20.19
C LYS A 94 -4.07 6.94 -18.74
N GLU A 95 -3.53 5.87 -18.19
CA GLU A 95 -3.74 5.48 -16.79
C GLU A 95 -3.16 6.53 -15.83
N THR A 96 -1.97 7.07 -16.11
CA THR A 96 -1.40 8.20 -15.36
C THR A 96 -2.33 9.43 -15.39
N ALA A 97 -2.93 9.74 -16.54
CA ALA A 97 -3.88 10.85 -16.65
C ALA A 97 -5.20 10.59 -15.91
N GLU A 98 -5.68 9.35 -15.83
CA GLU A 98 -6.85 9.00 -15.01
C GLU A 98 -6.53 9.02 -13.51
N LEU A 99 -5.31 8.61 -13.12
CA LEU A 99 -4.82 8.64 -11.74
C LEU A 99 -4.91 10.06 -11.16
N GLY A 100 -4.52 11.08 -11.94
CA GLY A 100 -4.58 12.49 -11.54
C GLY A 100 -5.99 13.09 -11.41
N LYS A 101 -7.04 12.36 -11.80
CA LYS A 101 -8.45 12.82 -11.65
C LYS A 101 -9.11 12.32 -10.38
N ALA A 102 -8.48 11.39 -9.66
CA ALA A 102 -9.01 10.89 -8.40
C ALA A 102 -8.96 11.96 -7.31
N ASP A 103 -9.81 11.82 -6.30
CA ASP A 103 -9.74 12.63 -5.08
C ASP A 103 -8.64 12.10 -4.14
N LEU A 104 -8.38 10.78 -4.20
CA LEU A 104 -7.41 10.08 -3.38
C LEU A 104 -6.67 9.00 -4.18
N ILE A 105 -5.36 8.89 -3.97
CA ILE A 105 -4.51 7.78 -4.41
C ILE A 105 -3.99 7.05 -3.18
N ALA A 106 -4.19 5.73 -3.09
CA ALA A 106 -3.68 4.88 -2.02
C ALA A 106 -2.73 3.83 -2.58
N TYR A 107 -1.48 3.81 -2.12
CA TYR A 107 -0.46 2.91 -2.63
C TYR A 107 0.66 2.66 -1.61
N VAL A 108 1.54 1.71 -1.92
CA VAL A 108 2.77 1.44 -1.18
C VAL A 108 3.94 1.96 -2.03
N PRO A 109 4.64 3.03 -1.61
CA PRO A 109 5.86 3.45 -2.28
C PRO A 109 6.88 2.31 -2.34
N GLY A 110 7.63 2.22 -3.44
CA GLY A 110 8.65 1.18 -3.65
C GLY A 110 8.11 -0.14 -4.19
N PHE A 111 6.79 -0.40 -4.10
CA PHE A 111 6.20 -1.65 -4.60
C PHE A 111 6.02 -1.67 -6.13
N GLN A 112 5.58 -0.55 -6.72
CA GLN A 112 5.33 -0.45 -8.16
C GLN A 112 6.08 0.75 -8.75
N PRO A 113 7.28 0.57 -9.34
CA PRO A 113 8.12 1.68 -9.80
C PRO A 113 7.43 2.60 -10.81
N SER A 114 6.53 2.06 -11.65
CA SER A 114 5.75 2.86 -12.60
C SER A 114 4.72 3.75 -11.90
N LEU A 115 4.06 3.24 -10.85
CA LEU A 115 3.11 4.01 -10.05
C LEU A 115 3.81 5.09 -9.23
N ASP A 116 4.99 4.79 -8.67
CA ASP A 116 5.83 5.77 -7.97
C ASP A 116 6.17 6.98 -8.84
N LYS A 117 6.48 6.75 -10.12
CA LYS A 117 6.72 7.81 -11.11
C LYS A 117 5.42 8.56 -11.41
N ALA A 118 4.33 7.84 -11.68
CA ALA A 118 3.04 8.44 -11.98
C ALA A 118 2.53 9.36 -10.85
N VAL A 119 2.68 8.95 -9.58
CA VAL A 119 2.31 9.75 -8.40
C VAL A 119 3.12 11.05 -8.32
N LYS A 120 4.40 11.03 -8.70
CA LYS A 120 5.24 12.24 -8.78
C LYS A 120 4.81 13.18 -9.91
N GLU A 121 4.30 12.63 -11.01
CA GLU A 121 3.87 13.39 -12.20
C GLU A 121 2.48 14.03 -12.06
N VAL A 122 1.53 13.39 -11.40
CA VAL A 122 0.14 13.90 -11.28
C VAL A 122 0.03 15.17 -10.43
N GLY A 123 1.03 15.48 -9.59
CA GLY A 123 1.11 16.72 -8.82
C GLY A 123 0.05 16.83 -7.71
N SER A 124 -0.30 18.06 -7.32
CA SER A 124 -1.07 18.36 -6.10
C SER A 124 -2.60 18.25 -6.23
N GLY A 125 -3.11 17.46 -7.18
CA GLY A 125 -4.55 17.25 -7.38
C GLY A 125 -5.14 16.28 -6.35
N PRO A 126 -4.85 14.98 -6.48
CA PRO A 126 -5.29 13.95 -5.54
C PRO A 126 -4.58 14.06 -4.18
N THR A 127 -5.27 13.67 -3.12
CA THR A 127 -4.60 13.34 -1.85
C THR A 127 -3.87 12.01 -1.98
N VAL A 128 -2.56 12.02 -1.81
CA VAL A 128 -1.73 10.80 -1.86
C VAL A 128 -1.60 10.21 -0.47
N VAL A 129 -1.96 8.94 -0.31
CA VAL A 129 -1.87 8.17 0.93
C VAL A 129 -0.82 7.07 0.75
N ASP A 130 0.29 7.26 1.44
CA ASP A 130 1.36 6.27 1.60
C ASP A 130 0.95 5.25 2.68
N LEU A 131 0.78 4.00 2.25
CA LEU A 131 0.37 2.89 3.11
C LEU A 131 1.54 2.13 3.74
N SER A 132 2.79 2.38 3.34
CA SER A 132 3.98 1.68 3.88
C SER A 132 4.14 1.92 5.39
N LYS A 133 3.92 3.17 5.83
CA LYS A 133 4.03 3.57 7.24
C LYS A 133 2.99 2.92 8.14
N PRO A 134 1.67 3.00 7.86
CA PRO A 134 0.69 2.28 8.67
C PRO A 134 0.80 0.76 8.53
N ALA A 135 1.34 0.24 7.42
CA ALA A 135 1.64 -1.18 7.27
C ALA A 135 2.84 -1.64 8.11
N ASN A 136 3.70 -0.72 8.55
CA ASN A 136 4.92 -0.97 9.34
C ASN A 136 5.86 -1.97 8.64
N LEU A 137 6.21 -1.71 7.37
CA LEU A 137 7.00 -2.66 6.59
C LEU A 137 8.36 -2.96 7.24
N VAL A 138 8.78 -4.22 7.18
CA VAL A 138 10.07 -4.74 7.68
C VAL A 138 10.71 -5.62 6.60
N HIS A 139 11.97 -6.00 6.80
CA HIS A 139 12.61 -6.99 5.94
C HIS A 139 12.14 -8.40 6.30
N HIS A 140 11.78 -9.18 5.28
CA HIS A 140 11.63 -10.63 5.36
C HIS A 140 12.45 -11.24 4.23
N GLU A 141 13.56 -11.87 4.57
CA GLU A 141 14.23 -12.79 3.65
C GLU A 141 13.76 -14.21 3.99
N GLY A 142 13.50 -15.02 2.96
CA GLY A 142 13.21 -16.45 3.14
C GLY A 142 14.37 -17.14 3.87
N VAL A 143 14.13 -18.33 4.44
CA VAL A 143 15.23 -19.08 5.04
C VAL A 143 16.22 -19.52 3.96
N GLU A 144 17.34 -18.82 3.87
CA GLU A 144 18.56 -19.28 3.20
C GLU A 144 19.37 -20.14 4.19
N GLU A 145 20.03 -21.20 3.72
CA GLU A 145 21.07 -21.82 4.54
C GLU A 145 22.15 -20.75 4.80
N GLU A 146 22.39 -20.39 6.06
CA GLU A 146 23.55 -19.58 6.42
C GLU A 146 24.79 -20.30 5.89
N HIS A 147 25.41 -19.76 4.84
CA HIS A 147 26.76 -20.15 4.46
C HIS A 147 27.69 -19.67 5.56
N GLU A 148 27.97 -20.56 6.51
CA GLU A 148 29.03 -20.42 7.48
C GLU A 148 30.35 -20.27 6.70
N HIS A 149 30.76 -19.02 6.45
CA HIS A 149 32.10 -18.72 5.97
C HIS A 149 33.07 -19.11 7.06
N GLY A 150 33.58 -20.34 6.97
CA GLY A 150 34.61 -20.87 7.84
C GLY A 150 35.77 -19.87 7.91
N GLU A 151 35.98 -19.32 9.11
CA GLU A 151 37.19 -18.57 9.41
C GLU A 151 38.38 -19.53 9.26
N GLU A 152 39.14 -19.34 8.18
CA GLU A 152 40.45 -19.94 8.00
C GLU A 152 41.40 -19.35 9.05
N ALA A 153 41.50 -20.05 10.18
CA ALA A 153 42.54 -19.86 11.17
C ALA A 153 43.91 -20.11 10.54
N SER A 154 44.64 -19.03 10.20
CA SER A 154 46.08 -19.12 9.92
C SER A 154 46.90 -18.82 11.18
N ASP A 155 47.15 -19.88 11.95
CA ASP A 155 48.25 -19.92 12.91
C ASP A 155 49.57 -20.14 12.16
N GLY A 156 50.57 -19.28 12.38
CA GLY A 156 51.89 -19.45 11.77
C GLY A 156 52.91 -18.37 12.14
N ALA A 157 53.41 -18.43 13.37
CA ALA A 157 54.53 -17.61 13.88
C ALA A 157 55.85 -17.79 13.09
N SER A 158 56.62 -16.70 12.91
CA SER A 158 58.01 -16.55 13.38
C SER A 158 58.75 -15.36 12.75
N ALA A 159 59.57 -14.72 13.58
CA ALA A 159 60.44 -13.57 13.37
C ALA A 159 61.52 -13.71 12.27
N SER A 160 61.96 -12.59 11.68
CA SER A 160 63.31 -12.01 11.87
C SER A 160 63.54 -10.76 11.00
N ALA A 161 64.54 -9.97 11.38
CA ALA A 161 64.78 -8.60 10.93
C ALA A 161 65.82 -8.46 9.79
N ALA A 162 65.70 -7.33 9.07
CA ALA A 162 66.71 -6.51 8.36
C ALA A 162 67.43 -7.09 7.11
N THR A 163 67.29 -6.43 5.94
CA THR A 163 68.20 -5.38 5.41
C THR A 163 67.87 -4.97 3.95
N ALA A 164 67.80 -3.64 3.74
CA ALA A 164 68.28 -2.80 2.62
C ALA A 164 68.15 -3.15 1.11
N GLN A 165 67.62 -2.15 0.39
CA GLN A 165 67.96 -1.60 -0.95
C GLN A 165 67.20 -2.03 -2.23
N ALA A 166 66.31 -1.11 -2.64
CA ALA A 166 66.19 -0.40 -3.93
C ALA A 166 65.94 -1.18 -5.24
N SER A 167 64.76 -0.97 -5.83
CA SER A 167 64.61 -0.34 -7.16
C SER A 167 63.14 -0.06 -7.52
N GLU A 168 62.87 1.21 -7.77
CA GLU A 168 61.82 1.86 -8.58
C GLU A 168 60.92 0.96 -9.45
N ALA A 169 59.60 1.10 -9.28
CA ALA A 169 58.64 1.13 -10.39
C ALA A 169 57.34 1.82 -9.90
N GLU A 170 57.03 2.92 -10.57
CA GLU A 170 55.90 3.83 -10.39
C GLU A 170 54.54 3.10 -10.49
N HIS A 171 53.56 3.48 -9.66
CA HIS A 171 52.17 3.62 -10.09
C HIS A 171 51.36 4.49 -9.09
N ASP A 172 50.57 5.38 -9.66
CA ASP A 172 49.68 6.39 -9.08
C ASP A 172 48.98 6.02 -7.77
N GLU A 173 49.17 6.87 -6.74
CA GLU A 173 48.24 6.96 -5.60
C GLU A 173 47.47 8.28 -5.67
N HIS A 174 46.20 8.16 -6.07
CA HIS A 174 45.21 9.21 -5.94
C HIS A 174 44.78 9.36 -4.48
N GLY A 175 44.71 10.60 -4.02
CA GLY A 175 44.39 10.97 -2.64
C GLY A 175 43.07 10.40 -2.14
N HIS A 176 43.13 9.88 -0.90
CA HIS A 176 41.99 9.60 -0.07
C HIS A 176 41.34 10.92 0.38
N ASP A 177 40.27 11.33 -0.30
CA ASP A 177 39.24 12.16 0.33
C ASP A 177 38.22 11.23 1.00
N GLU A 178 38.23 11.26 2.33
CA GLU A 178 37.23 10.62 3.17
C GLU A 178 35.90 11.35 3.02
N HIS A 179 35.08 10.87 2.09
CA HIS A 179 33.65 11.17 2.09
C HIS A 179 32.94 10.10 2.93
N ALA A 180 32.68 10.48 4.19
CA ALA A 180 31.65 9.88 5.01
C ALA A 180 30.30 10.11 4.33
N GLU A 181 29.89 9.17 3.48
CA GLU A 181 28.54 9.11 2.95
C GLU A 181 27.59 8.70 4.08
N GLY A 182 26.67 9.60 4.41
CA GLY A 182 25.54 9.29 5.27
C GLY A 182 24.71 8.19 4.64
N GLY A 183 24.40 7.16 5.42
CA GLY A 183 23.53 6.08 5.00
C GLY A 183 22.13 6.61 4.65
N GLU A 184 21.90 6.81 3.35
CA GLU A 184 20.57 6.77 2.79
C GLU A 184 20.21 5.29 2.67
N GLY A 185 19.42 4.79 3.63
CA GLY A 185 18.85 3.45 3.56
C GLY A 185 18.04 3.34 2.27
N HIS A 186 18.41 2.38 1.42
CA HIS A 186 17.63 2.06 0.24
C HIS A 186 16.27 1.51 0.72
N ASP A 187 15.22 2.32 0.67
CA ASP A 187 13.83 1.92 0.97
C ASP A 187 13.29 0.81 0.01
N GLY A 188 14.12 0.25 -0.87
CA GLY A 188 13.78 -0.82 -1.81
C GLY A 188 13.86 -2.24 -1.24
N ASP A 189 14.30 -2.40 0.00
CA ASP A 189 14.58 -3.72 0.59
C ASP A 189 13.47 -4.24 1.53
N LEU A 190 12.39 -3.47 1.77
CA LEU A 190 11.32 -3.86 2.69
C LEU A 190 10.30 -4.79 2.02
N ASP A 191 9.86 -5.82 2.74
CA ASP A 191 8.82 -6.75 2.26
C ASP A 191 7.48 -5.99 2.13
N PRO A 192 6.90 -5.86 0.92
CA PRO A 192 5.64 -5.14 0.72
C PRO A 192 4.42 -5.95 1.16
N HIS A 193 4.51 -7.27 1.37
CA HIS A 193 3.39 -8.21 1.48
C HIS A 193 2.61 -8.16 2.81
N PHE A 194 2.49 -6.97 3.40
CA PHE A 194 1.78 -6.73 4.67
C PHE A 194 0.34 -7.25 4.66
N TRP A 195 -0.28 -7.32 3.48
CA TRP A 195 -1.68 -7.69 3.33
C TRP A 195 -1.95 -9.16 3.64
N LEU A 196 -0.93 -10.00 3.79
CA LEU A 196 -1.07 -11.38 4.25
C LEU A 196 -1.11 -11.50 5.79
N ASP A 197 -0.94 -10.38 6.51
CA ASP A 197 -1.22 -10.26 7.95
C ASP A 197 -2.50 -9.44 8.18
N PRO A 198 -3.58 -10.07 8.71
CA PRO A 198 -4.84 -9.38 8.98
C PRO A 198 -4.75 -8.20 9.95
N ASP A 199 -3.79 -8.19 10.90
CA ASP A 199 -3.60 -7.07 11.82
C ASP A 199 -2.99 -5.86 11.13
N ARG A 200 -2.02 -6.08 10.24
CA ARG A 200 -1.45 -5.02 9.38
C ARG A 200 -2.49 -4.46 8.43
N MET A 201 -3.33 -5.32 7.84
CA MET A 201 -4.51 -4.88 7.07
C MET A 201 -5.44 -3.97 7.88
N ILE A 202 -5.67 -4.27 9.17
CA ILE A 202 -6.46 -3.40 10.05
C ILE A 202 -5.79 -2.02 10.23
N LYS A 203 -4.48 -1.96 10.41
CA LYS A 203 -3.74 -0.68 10.56
C LYS A 203 -3.78 0.17 9.30
N VAL A 204 -3.63 -0.46 8.15
CA VAL A 204 -3.76 0.20 6.85
C VAL A 204 -5.21 0.69 6.64
N ALA A 205 -6.20 -0.12 7.01
CA ALA A 205 -7.61 0.27 6.93
C ALA A 205 -7.96 1.48 7.82
N GLU A 206 -7.40 1.54 9.04
CA GLU A 206 -7.56 2.68 9.96
C GLU A 206 -7.00 3.99 9.35
N ALA A 207 -5.82 3.92 8.71
CA ALA A 207 -5.23 5.07 8.04
C ALA A 207 -6.02 5.52 6.79
N LEU A 208 -6.54 4.56 6.02
CA LEU A 208 -7.34 4.83 4.84
C LEU A 208 -8.69 5.45 5.20
N GLU A 209 -9.37 4.92 6.23
CA GLU A 209 -10.62 5.50 6.76
C GLU A 209 -10.42 6.92 7.27
N THR A 210 -9.34 7.18 8.01
CA THR A 210 -8.99 8.53 8.48
C THR A 210 -8.85 9.50 7.31
N SER A 211 -8.27 9.03 6.20
CA SER A 211 -8.10 9.82 4.98
C SER A 211 -9.43 10.07 4.28
N PHE A 212 -10.32 9.07 4.22
CA PHE A 212 -11.68 9.21 3.67
C PHE A 212 -12.49 10.22 4.47
N ALA A 213 -12.50 10.12 5.80
CA ALA A 213 -13.22 11.05 6.68
C ALA A 213 -12.67 12.49 6.60
N LYS A 214 -11.38 12.66 6.32
CA LYS A 214 -10.78 13.99 6.12
C LYS A 214 -11.22 14.64 4.80
N ILE A 215 -11.30 13.87 3.71
CA ILE A 215 -11.68 14.37 2.39
C ILE A 215 -13.21 14.51 2.26
N ASP A 216 -13.97 13.62 2.88
CA ASP A 216 -15.43 13.60 2.86
C ASP A 216 -16.01 13.55 4.28
N PRO A 217 -15.94 14.69 5.02
CA PRO A 217 -16.40 14.76 6.41
C PRO A 217 -17.90 14.56 6.56
N ALA A 218 -18.69 14.75 5.49
CA ALA A 218 -20.14 14.54 5.52
C ALA A 218 -20.51 13.07 5.75
N ASN A 219 -19.66 12.13 5.33
CA ASN A 219 -19.89 10.69 5.45
C ASN A 219 -18.93 10.00 6.45
N ALA A 220 -18.22 10.75 7.29
CA ALA A 220 -17.24 10.21 8.23
C ALA A 220 -17.78 9.07 9.12
N ASN A 221 -19.02 9.18 9.62
CA ASN A 221 -19.64 8.14 10.44
C ASN A 221 -19.91 6.85 9.65
N ASP A 222 -20.22 6.95 8.35
CA ASP A 222 -20.46 5.80 7.49
C ASP A 222 -19.14 5.07 7.16
N TYR A 223 -18.06 5.81 6.90
CA TYR A 223 -16.72 5.22 6.74
C TYR A 223 -16.27 4.49 7.99
N LYS A 224 -16.48 5.11 9.17
CA LYS A 224 -16.19 4.47 10.45
C LYS A 224 -16.99 3.17 10.64
N ALA A 225 -18.26 3.14 10.26
CA ALA A 225 -19.09 1.94 10.32
C ALA A 225 -18.64 0.86 9.31
N GLY A 226 -18.14 1.25 8.13
CA GLY A 226 -17.51 0.35 7.18
C GLY A 226 -16.23 -0.28 7.73
N LEU A 227 -15.36 0.54 8.30
CA LEU A 227 -14.14 0.09 8.98
C LEU A 227 -14.45 -0.89 10.12
N ASP A 228 -15.45 -0.64 10.97
CA ASP A 228 -15.79 -1.54 12.08
C ASP A 228 -16.24 -2.93 11.60
N LYS A 229 -16.97 -3.00 10.47
CA LYS A 229 -17.33 -4.27 9.84
C LYS A 229 -16.11 -4.99 9.28
N LEU A 230 -15.24 -4.26 8.58
CA LEU A 230 -14.01 -4.79 8.02
C LEU A 230 -13.08 -5.34 9.10
N LYS A 231 -12.88 -4.60 10.20
CA LYS A 231 -12.10 -5.05 11.37
C LYS A 231 -12.65 -6.34 11.96
N THR A 232 -13.97 -6.47 12.03
CA THR A 232 -14.62 -7.71 12.50
C THR A 232 -14.30 -8.89 11.58
N ALA A 233 -14.37 -8.69 10.25
CA ALA A 233 -14.03 -9.72 9.27
C ALA A 233 -12.56 -10.14 9.34
N LEU A 234 -11.63 -9.17 9.36
CA LEU A 234 -10.18 -9.42 9.45
C LEU A 234 -9.79 -10.07 10.79
N THR A 235 -10.42 -9.67 11.89
CA THR A 235 -10.24 -10.35 13.19
C THR A 235 -10.77 -11.79 13.15
N GLY A 236 -11.81 -12.06 12.37
CA GLY A 236 -12.30 -13.41 12.08
C GLY A 236 -11.23 -14.27 11.41
N VAL A 237 -10.61 -13.76 10.34
CA VAL A 237 -9.50 -14.42 9.63
C VAL A 237 -8.33 -14.67 10.57
N ASP A 238 -7.90 -13.67 11.34
CA ASP A 238 -6.82 -13.80 12.32
C ASP A 238 -7.08 -14.94 13.33
N ASN A 239 -8.31 -15.01 13.85
CA ASN A 239 -8.69 -16.06 14.78
C ASN A 239 -8.69 -17.45 14.14
N GLN A 240 -9.14 -17.57 12.88
CA GLN A 240 -9.09 -18.83 12.13
C GLN A 240 -7.66 -19.31 11.95
N TYR A 241 -6.74 -18.42 11.56
CA TYR A 241 -5.32 -18.75 11.40
C TYR A 241 -4.67 -19.16 12.72
N LYS A 242 -4.87 -18.39 13.79
CA LYS A 242 -4.39 -18.73 15.15
C LYS A 242 -4.84 -20.12 15.59
N GLN A 243 -6.11 -20.45 15.35
CA GLN A 243 -6.67 -21.76 15.71
C GLN A 243 -6.15 -22.87 14.80
N GLY A 244 -6.09 -22.61 13.50
CA GLY A 244 -5.70 -23.57 12.46
C GLY A 244 -4.26 -24.05 12.60
N PHE A 245 -3.38 -23.26 13.20
CA PHE A 245 -1.97 -23.59 13.37
C PHE A 245 -1.55 -24.04 14.78
N THR A 246 -2.52 -24.27 15.68
CA THR A 246 -2.22 -24.70 17.07
C THR A 246 -1.52 -26.06 17.17
N SER A 247 -1.75 -26.96 16.23
CA SER A 247 -1.20 -28.33 16.25
C SER A 247 -0.85 -28.82 14.85
N CYS A 248 0.27 -28.33 14.30
CA CYS A 248 0.82 -28.79 13.02
C CYS A 248 2.04 -29.69 13.23
N GLN A 249 2.19 -30.70 12.37
CA GLN A 249 3.37 -31.56 12.36
C GLN A 249 4.60 -30.80 11.84
N HIS A 250 4.39 -29.95 10.85
CA HIS A 250 5.42 -29.10 10.25
C HIS A 250 5.11 -27.63 10.55
N LYS A 251 6.17 -26.83 10.66
CA LYS A 251 6.07 -25.36 10.77
C LYS A 251 6.64 -24.63 9.56
N THR A 252 7.43 -25.34 8.76
CA THR A 252 8.00 -24.83 7.52
C THR A 252 7.08 -25.16 6.36
N PHE A 253 6.84 -24.18 5.49
CA PHE A 253 6.19 -24.36 4.20
C PHE A 253 7.03 -23.71 3.11
N ILE A 254 6.91 -24.24 1.90
CA ILE A 254 7.73 -23.81 0.75
C ILE A 254 6.84 -23.07 -0.23
N THR A 255 7.26 -21.90 -0.72
CA THR A 255 6.51 -21.04 -1.66
C THR A 255 7.31 -20.74 -2.92
N SER A 256 6.65 -20.19 -3.94
CA SER A 256 7.31 -19.79 -5.18
C SER A 256 8.11 -18.51 -4.97
N HIS A 257 7.47 -17.44 -4.52
CA HIS A 257 8.19 -16.25 -4.06
C HIS A 257 7.96 -15.95 -2.58
N ALA A 258 8.70 -14.99 -2.05
CA ALA A 258 8.78 -14.70 -0.63
C ALA A 258 7.61 -13.86 -0.07
N ALA A 259 6.36 -14.12 -0.48
CA ALA A 259 5.20 -13.28 -0.14
C ALA A 259 4.72 -13.38 1.33
N PHE A 260 4.91 -14.50 2.00
CA PHE A 260 4.18 -14.86 3.21
C PHE A 260 4.97 -14.60 4.50
N GLY A 261 6.01 -13.76 4.46
CA GLY A 261 6.88 -13.45 5.60
C GLY A 261 6.13 -12.98 6.83
N TYR A 262 5.32 -11.92 6.70
CA TYR A 262 4.48 -11.40 7.78
C TYR A 262 3.50 -12.43 8.36
N MET A 263 2.86 -13.21 7.49
CA MET A 263 1.94 -14.27 7.89
C MET A 263 2.68 -15.34 8.69
N ALA A 264 3.86 -15.75 8.22
CA ALA A 264 4.67 -16.77 8.87
C ALA A 264 5.10 -16.31 10.26
N GLU A 265 5.63 -15.09 10.38
CA GLU A 265 6.03 -14.48 11.64
C GLU A 265 4.87 -14.45 12.65
N ARG A 266 3.71 -13.93 12.22
CA ARG A 266 2.53 -13.76 13.10
C ARG A 266 2.05 -15.06 13.71
N TYR A 267 2.08 -16.15 12.94
CA TYR A 267 1.52 -17.44 13.36
C TYR A 267 2.58 -18.47 13.78
N GLY A 268 3.85 -18.05 13.90
CA GLY A 268 4.95 -18.91 14.35
C GLY A 268 5.27 -20.04 13.37
N LEU A 269 5.17 -19.74 12.08
CA LEU A 269 5.56 -20.59 10.96
C LEU A 269 6.89 -20.09 10.36
N THR A 270 7.40 -20.83 9.39
CA THR A 270 8.62 -20.51 8.66
C THR A 270 8.36 -20.65 7.17
N GLN A 271 8.65 -19.61 6.40
CA GLN A 271 8.63 -19.68 4.94
C GLN A 271 10.02 -20.02 4.42
N ALA A 272 10.09 -20.95 3.47
CA ALA A 272 11.22 -21.06 2.55
C ALA A 272 10.70 -20.77 1.13
N SER A 273 11.34 -19.88 0.40
CA SER A 273 10.87 -19.44 -0.93
C SER A 273 11.88 -19.81 -2.01
N ILE A 274 11.38 -20.15 -3.20
CA ILE A 274 12.23 -20.49 -4.34
C ILE A 274 12.89 -19.22 -4.91
N SER A 275 12.14 -18.14 -5.02
CA SER A 275 12.59 -16.81 -5.40
C SER A 275 12.45 -15.83 -4.22
N GLY A 276 13.05 -14.65 -4.36
CA GLY A 276 12.97 -13.54 -3.40
C GLY A 276 11.60 -12.86 -3.36
N ILE A 277 11.57 -11.59 -2.95
CA ILE A 277 10.35 -10.77 -2.84
C ILE A 277 9.68 -10.58 -4.21
N ASP A 278 10.48 -10.36 -5.26
CA ASP A 278 10.01 -10.24 -6.64
C ASP A 278 9.88 -11.63 -7.30
N PRO A 279 8.67 -12.04 -7.72
CA PRO A 279 8.46 -13.36 -8.29
C PRO A 279 8.90 -13.52 -9.75
N GLU A 280 9.12 -12.43 -10.51
CA GLU A 280 9.46 -12.50 -11.94
C GLU A 280 10.95 -12.81 -12.15
N THR A 281 11.76 -12.68 -11.09
CA THR A 281 13.16 -13.10 -11.13
C THR A 281 13.26 -14.63 -11.13
N GLU A 282 13.87 -15.17 -12.21
CA GLU A 282 14.13 -16.60 -12.32
C GLU A 282 15.12 -17.05 -11.23
N PRO A 283 14.80 -18.11 -10.46
CA PRO A 283 15.66 -18.57 -9.38
C PRO A 283 16.96 -19.14 -9.93
N SER A 284 18.07 -18.83 -9.25
CA SER A 284 19.38 -19.37 -9.54
C SER A 284 19.48 -20.87 -9.22
N PRO A 285 20.45 -21.59 -9.81
CA PRO A 285 20.73 -22.97 -9.44
C PRO A 285 21.04 -23.17 -7.94
N ALA A 286 21.57 -22.14 -7.27
CA ALA A 286 21.86 -22.18 -5.84
C ALA A 286 20.58 -22.14 -4.99
N GLU A 287 19.65 -21.24 -5.30
CA GLU A 287 18.34 -21.17 -4.65
C GLU A 287 17.54 -22.46 -4.85
N MET A 288 17.56 -23.01 -6.07
CA MET A 288 16.93 -24.30 -6.39
C MET A 288 17.52 -25.44 -5.55
N ALA A 289 18.84 -25.48 -5.39
CA ALA A 289 19.52 -26.48 -4.56
C ALA A 289 19.24 -26.28 -3.05
N ASN A 290 19.16 -25.03 -2.58
CA ASN A 290 18.78 -24.68 -1.22
C ASN A 290 17.38 -25.23 -0.89
N ILE A 291 16.39 -24.95 -1.74
CA ILE A 291 15.02 -25.43 -1.49
C ILE A 291 14.92 -26.94 -1.56
N LYS A 292 15.68 -27.61 -2.43
CA LYS A 292 15.79 -29.07 -2.41
C LYS A 292 16.30 -29.59 -1.05
N SER A 293 17.36 -28.97 -0.50
CA SER A 293 17.86 -29.27 0.85
C SER A 293 16.78 -29.07 1.91
N VAL A 294 16.02 -27.97 1.83
CA VAL A 294 14.91 -27.70 2.76
C VAL A 294 13.83 -28.79 2.68
N VAL A 295 13.43 -29.23 1.48
CA VAL A 295 12.46 -30.34 1.31
C VAL A 295 12.97 -31.61 1.98
N GLU A 296 14.22 -31.99 1.72
CA GLU A 296 14.84 -33.21 2.26
C GLU A 296 15.00 -33.18 3.79
N LYS A 297 15.42 -32.04 4.35
CA LYS A 297 15.65 -31.86 5.80
C LYS A 297 14.35 -31.75 6.60
N THR A 298 13.36 -31.03 6.08
CA THR A 298 12.10 -30.77 6.79
C THR A 298 11.06 -31.89 6.59
N GLY A 299 11.21 -32.67 5.52
CA GLY A 299 10.25 -33.69 5.10
C GLY A 299 8.91 -33.12 4.63
N VAL A 300 8.86 -31.82 4.32
CA VAL A 300 7.68 -31.15 3.75
C VAL A 300 7.37 -31.76 2.38
N LYS A 301 6.10 -32.02 2.11
CA LYS A 301 5.65 -32.72 0.90
C LYS A 301 4.95 -31.82 -0.12
N THR A 302 4.83 -30.54 0.18
CA THR A 302 4.09 -29.59 -0.66
C THR A 302 4.95 -28.37 -0.92
N ILE A 303 5.10 -28.05 -2.21
CA ILE A 303 5.71 -26.81 -2.70
C ILE A 303 4.56 -25.94 -3.22
N PHE A 304 4.40 -24.75 -2.67
CA PHE A 304 3.33 -23.86 -3.07
C PHE A 304 3.69 -23.05 -4.31
N THR A 305 2.87 -23.19 -5.35
CA THR A 305 2.85 -22.37 -6.56
C THR A 305 1.87 -21.21 -6.41
N GLU A 306 1.83 -20.31 -7.39
CA GLU A 306 0.93 -19.15 -7.38
C GLU A 306 0.18 -19.04 -8.71
N GLU A 307 -0.80 -18.14 -8.78
CA GLU A 307 -1.69 -18.05 -9.95
C GLU A 307 -1.07 -17.35 -11.16
N LEU A 308 -0.23 -16.33 -10.94
CA LEU A 308 0.18 -15.39 -11.99
C LEU A 308 1.59 -15.62 -12.53
N VAL A 309 2.41 -16.41 -11.82
CA VAL A 309 3.83 -16.62 -12.13
C VAL A 309 4.09 -18.06 -12.58
N SER A 310 5.24 -18.30 -13.20
CA SER A 310 5.59 -19.63 -13.74
C SER A 310 5.77 -20.67 -12.63
N ASP A 311 5.06 -21.80 -12.74
CA ASP A 311 5.21 -22.93 -11.81
C ASP A 311 6.35 -23.90 -12.17
N ALA A 312 7.14 -23.57 -13.21
CA ALA A 312 8.19 -24.45 -13.72
C ALA A 312 9.29 -24.75 -12.69
N PRO A 313 9.82 -23.77 -11.92
CA PRO A 313 10.82 -24.05 -10.89
C PRO A 313 10.28 -24.98 -9.80
N ALA A 314 9.09 -24.70 -9.27
CA ALA A 314 8.44 -25.53 -8.26
C ALA A 314 8.20 -26.97 -8.75
N LYS A 315 7.76 -27.15 -10.00
CA LYS A 315 7.58 -28.47 -10.61
C LYS A 315 8.90 -29.23 -10.79
N ALA A 316 9.99 -28.54 -11.13
CA ALA A 316 11.30 -29.16 -11.25
C ALA A 316 11.77 -29.71 -9.90
N ILE A 317 11.67 -28.93 -8.82
CA ILE A 317 12.01 -29.38 -7.47
C ILE A 317 11.11 -30.54 -7.03
N ALA A 318 9.79 -30.44 -7.27
CA ALA A 318 8.84 -31.50 -6.96
C ALA A 318 9.20 -32.83 -7.65
N ALA A 319 9.58 -32.78 -8.93
CA ALA A 319 9.97 -33.96 -9.69
C ALA A 319 11.22 -34.67 -9.15
N GLU A 320 12.16 -33.91 -8.55
CA GLU A 320 13.39 -34.47 -7.98
C GLU A 320 13.25 -34.95 -6.53
N THR A 321 12.39 -34.30 -5.76
CA THR A 321 12.23 -34.58 -4.32
C THR A 321 11.08 -35.54 -4.02
N GLY A 322 10.15 -35.73 -4.97
CA GLY A 322 8.91 -36.46 -4.75
C GLY A 322 7.85 -35.66 -3.99
N ALA A 323 8.05 -34.34 -3.81
CA ALA A 323 7.02 -33.44 -3.32
C ALA A 323 5.92 -33.24 -4.37
N GLU A 324 4.76 -32.75 -3.93
CA GLU A 324 3.65 -32.33 -4.78
C GLU A 324 3.57 -30.81 -4.82
N THR A 325 2.89 -30.27 -5.83
CA THR A 325 2.60 -28.83 -5.92
C THR A 325 1.16 -28.53 -5.51
N SER A 326 0.94 -27.37 -4.89
CA SER A 326 -0.39 -26.83 -4.60
C SER A 326 -0.34 -25.32 -4.76
N VAL A 327 -1.45 -24.66 -5.07
CA VAL A 327 -1.44 -23.19 -5.20
C VAL A 327 -1.57 -22.55 -3.82
N LEU A 328 -0.84 -21.49 -3.51
CA LEU A 328 -1.09 -20.61 -2.37
C LEU A 328 -1.13 -19.18 -2.91
N SER A 329 -2.28 -18.52 -2.81
CA SER A 329 -2.42 -17.22 -3.46
C SER A 329 -1.69 -16.14 -2.65
N PRO A 330 -0.88 -15.26 -3.25
CA PRO A 330 -0.40 -14.06 -2.57
C PRO A 330 -1.51 -13.00 -2.44
N LEU A 331 -2.70 -13.20 -3.02
CA LEU A 331 -3.82 -12.24 -3.05
C LEU A 331 -3.48 -10.90 -3.73
N GLU A 332 -2.49 -10.89 -4.61
CA GLU A 332 -2.10 -9.71 -5.39
C GLU A 332 -3.14 -9.31 -6.46
N SER A 333 -3.88 -10.31 -6.94
CA SER A 333 -5.03 -10.14 -7.81
C SER A 333 -6.32 -10.56 -7.13
N LYS A 334 -7.44 -9.99 -7.60
CA LYS A 334 -8.77 -10.38 -7.18
C LYS A 334 -9.01 -11.87 -7.43
N PRO A 335 -9.45 -12.65 -6.42
CA PRO A 335 -9.75 -14.06 -6.61
C PRO A 335 -10.93 -14.25 -7.57
N GLU A 336 -10.92 -15.35 -8.33
CA GLU A 336 -12.01 -15.69 -9.26
C GLU A 336 -13.37 -15.84 -8.56
N ARG A 337 -13.35 -16.27 -7.29
CA ARG A 337 -14.53 -16.52 -6.47
C ARG A 337 -14.31 -15.95 -5.07
N GLY A 338 -15.36 -15.31 -4.56
CA GLY A 338 -15.33 -14.71 -3.22
C GLY A 338 -14.59 -13.38 -3.16
N ASP A 339 -14.20 -13.01 -1.96
CA ASP A 339 -13.37 -11.84 -1.68
C ASP A 339 -12.04 -12.21 -1.00
N TYR A 340 -11.33 -11.20 -0.49
CA TYR A 340 -10.06 -11.35 0.21
C TYR A 340 -10.16 -12.34 1.39
N THR A 341 -11.26 -12.30 2.16
CA THR A 341 -11.43 -13.19 3.32
C THR A 341 -11.68 -14.64 2.90
N ASP A 342 -12.39 -14.84 1.79
CA ASP A 342 -12.59 -16.18 1.22
C ASP A 342 -11.26 -16.76 0.69
N ALA A 343 -10.44 -15.93 0.05
CA ALA A 343 -9.12 -16.33 -0.46
C ALA A 343 -8.14 -16.62 0.69
N MET A 344 -8.10 -15.80 1.75
CA MET A 344 -7.35 -16.10 2.97
C MET A 344 -7.81 -17.41 3.62
N THR A 345 -9.13 -17.65 3.70
CA THR A 345 -9.66 -18.91 4.23
C THR A 345 -9.24 -20.11 3.37
N THR A 346 -9.23 -19.95 2.05
CA THR A 346 -8.77 -20.99 1.12
C THR A 346 -7.28 -21.30 1.33
N ASN A 347 -6.45 -20.27 1.47
CA ASN A 347 -5.03 -20.41 1.77
C ASN A 347 -4.80 -21.14 3.09
N LEU A 348 -5.54 -20.80 4.15
CA LEU A 348 -5.48 -21.47 5.44
C LEU A 348 -5.71 -22.98 5.32
N GLU A 349 -6.73 -23.41 4.60
CA GLU A 349 -7.04 -24.85 4.46
C GLU A 349 -5.96 -25.60 3.66
N ARG A 350 -5.35 -24.95 2.66
CA ARG A 350 -4.22 -25.52 1.92
C ARG A 350 -2.98 -25.64 2.80
N LEU A 351 -2.66 -24.60 3.57
CA LEU A 351 -1.55 -24.60 4.54
C LEU A 351 -1.75 -25.68 5.62
N LYS A 352 -2.95 -25.78 6.19
CA LYS A 352 -3.28 -26.82 7.19
C LYS A 352 -3.08 -28.24 6.63
N SER A 353 -3.48 -28.46 5.39
CA SER A 353 -3.31 -29.74 4.72
C SER A 353 -1.83 -30.07 4.51
N ALA A 354 -1.04 -29.11 4.00
CA ALA A 354 0.39 -29.29 3.75
C ALA A 354 1.20 -29.49 5.04
N MET A 355 0.86 -28.77 6.11
CA MET A 355 1.57 -28.82 7.39
C MET A 355 1.06 -29.91 8.34
N VAL A 356 0.06 -30.70 7.90
CA VAL A 356 -0.58 -31.78 8.67
C VAL A 356 -1.07 -31.27 10.03
N CYS A 357 -1.88 -30.21 9.99
CA CYS A 357 -2.52 -29.63 11.17
C CYS A 357 -3.76 -30.43 11.58
N LYS A 358 -4.02 -30.52 12.90
CA LYS A 358 -5.12 -31.30 13.49
C LYS A 358 -6.34 -30.47 13.86
#